data_AF-A0A6P0NIM6-F1
#
_entry.id   AF-A0A6P0NIM6-F1
#
_cell.length_a   1.000
_cell.length_b   1.000
_cell.length_c   1.000
_cell.angle_alpha   90.00
_cell.angle_beta   90.00
_cell.angle_gamma   90.00
#
_symmetry.space_group_name_H-M   'P 1'
#
loop_
_entity.id
_entity.type
_entity.pdbx_description
1 polymer ?
#
loop_
_entity_poly.entity_id
_entity_poly.type
_entity_poly.pdbx_seq_one_letter_code
_entity_poly.pdbx_strand_id
1 'polypeptide(L)'
;RFLSGGPDTLGAFVTATQSVLTLLAGRSALTKPGQESIKRALTRLNIPKYLWEEVSCGIAFSILFISVTFRLSLPEIAIFYKNIGDRYIFDENSPPQFAAAISSYKRALFLNPDYVEPHYKLGLVYEELQENKKALSEYKIAVQDDFEVAYNNLGRMYILDKKYYQASSLLLRGLDLNENDEVRYYLLKNLGWARLKQNRYAEAKRYLQDAITLDKEKAPAYCLLAQVLEEEGDNNTAIIINNWVSCLGYSSSYNIDQDKWIDQARQRLETGLTKQLPNKQ
;
A
#
# COMPACT_ATOMS: atom_id res chain seq x y z
N ARG A 1 -6.79 -17.15 22.04
CA ARG A 1 -7.17 -16.11 23.04
C ARG A 1 -6.10 -15.01 23.20
N PHE A 2 -4.81 -15.33 23.19
CA PHE A 2 -3.73 -14.32 23.25
C PHE A 2 -3.67 -13.44 21.99
N LEU A 3 -3.82 -14.03 20.80
CA LEU A 3 -3.89 -13.32 19.52
C LEU A 3 -5.29 -12.75 19.20
N SER A 4 -6.25 -12.84 20.11
CA SER A 4 -7.56 -12.18 19.98
C SER A 4 -7.74 -11.01 20.96
N GLY A 5 -6.72 -10.72 21.78
CA GLY A 5 -6.71 -9.54 22.64
C GLY A 5 -6.40 -8.28 21.83
N GLY A 6 -6.98 -7.15 22.21
CA GLY A 6 -6.77 -5.85 21.57
C GLY A 6 -5.32 -5.36 21.62
N PRO A 7 -5.05 -4.16 21.07
CA PRO A 7 -3.70 -3.57 20.95
C PRO A 7 -2.86 -3.65 22.25
N ASP A 8 -3.52 -3.56 23.40
CA ASP A 8 -2.87 -3.51 24.72
C ASP A 8 -2.21 -4.83 25.17
N THR A 9 -2.73 -5.98 24.74
CA THR A 9 -2.22 -7.30 25.21
C THR A 9 -0.85 -7.67 24.64
N LEU A 10 -0.54 -7.21 23.43
CA LEU A 10 0.78 -7.41 22.82
C LEU A 10 1.79 -6.36 23.32
N GLY A 11 1.36 -5.12 23.58
CA GLY A 11 2.18 -4.12 24.25
C GLY A 11 2.63 -4.56 25.65
N ALA A 12 1.74 -5.20 26.40
CA ALA A 12 2.06 -5.85 27.68
C ALA A 12 3.09 -6.98 27.55
N PHE A 13 3.08 -7.71 26.42
CA PHE A 13 4.06 -8.77 26.16
C PHE A 13 5.44 -8.21 25.78
N VAL A 14 5.50 -7.18 24.93
CA VAL A 14 6.76 -6.51 24.54
C VAL A 14 7.43 -5.86 25.75
N THR A 15 6.65 -5.18 26.59
CA THR A 15 7.14 -4.59 27.85
C THR A 15 7.58 -5.64 28.86
N ALA A 16 6.86 -6.75 28.98
CA ALA A 16 7.29 -7.90 29.79
C ALA A 16 8.61 -8.48 29.27
N THR A 17 8.78 -8.57 27.95
CA THR A 17 9.99 -9.11 27.32
C THR A 17 11.21 -8.24 27.56
N GLN A 18 11.08 -6.91 27.39
CA GLN A 18 12.15 -5.96 27.69
C GLN A 18 12.52 -5.95 29.18
N SER A 19 11.52 -6.08 30.05
CA SER A 19 11.73 -6.20 31.49
C SER A 19 12.51 -7.47 31.82
N VAL A 20 12.15 -8.61 31.20
CA VAL A 20 12.85 -9.89 31.34
C VAL A 20 14.29 -9.80 30.80
N LEU A 21 14.53 -9.15 29.65
CA LEU A 21 15.87 -8.96 29.10
C LEU A 21 16.76 -8.11 30.02
N THR A 22 16.19 -7.02 30.55
CA THR A 22 16.87 -6.12 31.51
C THR A 22 17.15 -6.84 32.84
N LEU A 23 16.26 -7.75 33.22
CA LEU A 23 16.41 -8.63 34.39
C LEU A 23 17.58 -9.62 34.26
N LEU A 24 17.90 -10.06 33.04
CA LEU A 24 18.93 -11.07 32.78
C LEU A 24 20.34 -10.48 32.68
N ALA A 25 20.48 -9.19 32.35
CA ALA A 25 21.77 -8.52 32.28
C ALA A 25 22.34 -8.10 33.66
N GLY A 26 21.54 -8.14 34.73
CA GLY A 26 21.96 -7.75 36.09
C GLY A 26 21.69 -8.84 37.12
N ARG A 27 22.75 -9.30 37.82
CA ARG A 27 22.71 -10.32 38.90
C ARG A 27 21.75 -10.00 40.08
N SER A 28 21.03 -8.86 40.09
CA SER A 28 20.24 -8.38 41.23
C SER A 28 18.78 -8.00 40.93
N ALA A 29 18.21 -8.36 39.77
CA ALA A 29 17.00 -7.69 39.25
C ALA A 29 15.65 -8.44 39.37
N LEU A 30 15.58 -9.64 39.98
CA LEU A 30 14.28 -10.16 40.43
C LEU A 30 13.86 -9.40 41.69
N THR A 31 12.64 -8.86 41.71
CA THR A 31 12.06 -8.36 42.96
C THR A 31 12.11 -9.49 44.00
N LYS A 32 12.30 -9.17 45.29
CA LYS A 32 12.30 -10.19 46.37
C LYS A 32 11.13 -11.20 46.24
N PRO A 33 9.89 -10.76 45.91
CA PRO A 33 8.78 -11.68 45.63
C PRO A 33 9.02 -12.62 44.43
N GLY A 34 9.67 -12.16 43.37
CA GLY A 34 10.04 -12.99 42.21
C GLY A 34 11.05 -14.07 42.56
N GLN A 35 12.10 -13.71 43.32
CA GLN A 35 13.10 -14.69 43.81
C GLN A 35 12.46 -15.74 44.72
N GLU A 36 11.61 -15.32 45.66
CA GLU A 36 10.90 -16.25 46.55
C GLU A 36 9.92 -17.15 45.80
N SER A 37 9.31 -16.67 44.72
CA SER A 37 8.41 -17.46 43.90
C SER A 37 9.16 -18.55 43.13
N ILE A 38 10.34 -18.25 42.58
CA ILE A 38 11.22 -19.24 41.95
C ILE A 38 11.69 -20.27 42.98
N LYS A 39 12.16 -19.84 44.16
CA LYS A 39 12.58 -20.75 45.24
C LYS A 39 11.45 -21.67 45.69
N ARG A 40 10.23 -21.15 45.84
CA ARG A 40 9.03 -21.96 46.15
C ARG A 40 8.71 -22.97 45.06
N ALA A 41 8.83 -22.59 43.78
CA ALA A 41 8.61 -23.50 42.66
C ALA A 41 9.65 -24.62 42.62
N LEU A 42 10.94 -24.29 42.75
CA LEU A 42 12.04 -25.28 42.79
C LEU A 42 11.87 -26.26 43.96
N THR A 43 11.44 -25.76 45.12
CA THR A 43 11.16 -26.59 46.30
C THR A 43 9.97 -27.53 46.06
N ARG A 44 8.87 -27.03 45.46
CA ARG A 44 7.71 -27.86 45.09
C ARG A 44 8.04 -28.97 44.08
N LEU A 45 9.01 -28.73 43.21
CA LEU A 45 9.49 -29.69 42.22
C LEU A 45 10.58 -30.63 42.77
N ASN A 46 10.89 -30.57 44.08
CA ASN A 46 11.94 -31.36 44.72
C ASN A 46 13.34 -31.23 44.07
N ILE A 47 13.65 -30.07 43.48
CA ILE A 47 14.97 -29.82 42.89
C ILE A 47 16.00 -29.66 44.03
N PRO A 48 17.14 -30.40 44.03
CA PRO A 48 18.18 -30.24 45.04
C PRO A 48 18.78 -28.84 45.05
N LYS A 49 19.02 -28.28 46.26
CA LYS A 49 19.53 -26.90 46.44
C LYS A 49 20.79 -26.57 45.63
N TYR A 50 21.68 -27.55 45.43
CA TYR A 50 22.93 -27.34 44.68
C TYR A 50 22.70 -27.13 43.18
N LEU A 51 21.57 -27.57 42.62
CA LEU A 51 21.18 -27.36 41.21
C LEU A 51 20.34 -26.10 40.99
N TRP A 52 19.99 -25.36 42.05
CA TRP A 52 19.05 -24.24 41.93
C TRP A 52 19.53 -23.14 40.98
N GLU A 53 20.83 -22.84 40.99
CA GLU A 53 21.42 -21.83 40.10
C GLU A 53 21.42 -22.28 38.63
N GLU A 54 21.81 -23.54 38.36
CA GLU A 54 21.82 -24.12 37.02
C GLU A 54 20.41 -24.19 36.42
N VAL A 55 19.44 -24.68 37.19
CA VAL A 55 18.03 -24.75 36.77
C VAL A 55 17.45 -23.36 36.56
N SER A 56 17.74 -22.39 37.44
CA SER A 56 17.29 -21.00 37.27
C SER A 56 17.88 -20.38 36.00
N CYS A 57 19.16 -20.62 35.72
CA CYS A 57 19.83 -20.18 34.50
C CYS A 57 19.22 -20.83 33.24
N GLY A 58 18.93 -22.14 33.28
CA GLY A 58 18.25 -22.84 32.19
C GLY A 58 16.84 -22.32 31.91
N ILE A 59 16.07 -22.00 32.96
CA ILE A 59 14.74 -21.38 32.82
C ILE A 59 14.87 -20.00 32.18
N ALA A 60 15.80 -19.18 32.67
CA ALA A 60 16.10 -17.87 32.12
C ALA A 60 16.45 -17.94 30.62
N PHE A 61 17.34 -18.86 30.24
CA PHE A 61 17.71 -19.08 28.84
C PHE A 61 16.51 -19.54 28.00
N SER A 62 15.66 -20.41 28.54
CA SER A 62 14.46 -20.87 27.85
C SER A 62 13.46 -19.73 27.60
N ILE A 63 13.23 -18.86 28.60
CA ILE A 63 12.36 -17.69 28.45
C ILE A 63 12.95 -16.71 27.43
N LEU A 64 14.25 -16.46 27.48
CA LEU A 64 14.95 -15.63 26.51
C LEU A 64 14.80 -16.20 25.09
N PHE A 65 15.03 -17.51 24.93
CA PHE A 65 14.88 -18.20 23.66
C PHE A 65 13.44 -18.10 23.12
N ILE A 66 12.42 -18.33 23.96
CA ILE A 66 11.01 -18.14 23.59
C ILE A 66 10.72 -16.69 23.19
N SER A 67 11.28 -15.74 23.92
CA SER A 67 11.08 -14.31 23.65
C SER A 67 11.72 -13.87 22.33
N VAL A 68 12.93 -14.34 22.06
CA VAL A 68 13.65 -14.09 20.81
C VAL A 68 12.94 -14.76 19.65
N THR A 69 12.58 -16.04 19.77
CA THR A 69 11.85 -16.76 18.72
C THR A 69 10.50 -16.13 18.42
N PHE A 70 9.76 -15.69 19.44
CA PHE A 70 8.52 -14.94 19.26
C PHE A 70 8.77 -13.60 18.53
N ARG A 71 9.83 -12.88 18.89
CA ARG A 71 10.16 -11.61 18.22
C ARG A 71 10.51 -11.83 16.74
N LEU A 72 11.25 -12.91 16.45
CA LEU A 72 11.60 -13.30 15.09
C LEU A 72 10.39 -13.74 14.26
N SER A 73 9.30 -14.19 14.88
CA SER A 73 8.08 -14.56 14.18
C SER A 73 7.10 -13.40 13.96
N LEU A 74 7.31 -12.24 14.57
CA LEU A 74 6.42 -11.07 14.41
C LEU A 74 6.25 -10.63 12.94
N PRO A 75 7.28 -10.58 12.08
CA PRO A 75 7.12 -10.22 10.66
C PRO A 75 6.19 -11.19 9.92
N GLU A 76 6.31 -12.50 10.15
CA GLU A 76 5.43 -13.51 9.53
C GLU A 76 3.98 -13.37 10.00
N ILE A 77 3.78 -13.07 11.28
CA ILE A 77 2.45 -12.80 11.82
C ILE A 77 1.88 -11.51 11.21
N ALA A 78 2.72 -10.50 10.94
CA ALA A 78 2.29 -9.28 10.26
C ALA A 78 1.81 -9.57 8.82
N ILE A 79 2.55 -10.37 8.06
CA ILE A 79 2.15 -10.83 6.72
C ILE A 79 0.81 -11.57 6.78
N PHE A 80 0.63 -12.44 7.78
CA PHE A 80 -0.64 -13.14 8.00
C PHE A 80 -1.82 -12.17 8.20
N TYR A 81 -1.67 -11.12 9.02
CA TYR A 81 -2.71 -10.11 9.20
C TYR A 81 -2.95 -9.28 7.94
N LYS A 82 -1.90 -8.95 7.17
CA LYS A 82 -2.06 -8.30 5.86
C LYS A 82 -2.90 -9.18 4.92
N ASN A 83 -2.60 -10.48 4.84
CA ASN A 83 -3.36 -11.42 4.02
C ASN A 83 -4.80 -11.64 4.50
N ILE A 84 -5.08 -11.50 5.80
CA ILE A 84 -6.46 -11.42 6.30
C ILE A 84 -7.14 -10.15 5.76
N GLY A 85 -6.46 -9.01 5.83
CA GLY A 85 -6.96 -7.74 5.28
C GLY A 85 -7.27 -7.83 3.79
N ASP A 86 -6.38 -8.43 3.00
CA ASP A 86 -6.59 -8.67 1.57
C ASP A 86 -7.86 -9.49 1.33
N ARG A 87 -8.08 -10.58 2.09
CA ARG A 87 -9.30 -11.41 1.98
C ARG A 87 -10.58 -10.65 2.30
N TYR A 88 -10.55 -9.69 3.23
CA TYR A 88 -11.73 -8.87 3.51
C TYR A 88 -12.12 -7.95 2.36
N ILE A 89 -11.22 -7.68 1.41
CA ILE A 89 -11.47 -6.77 0.28
C ILE A 89 -11.64 -7.53 -1.04
N PHE A 90 -10.82 -8.55 -1.27
CA PHE A 90 -10.68 -9.22 -2.57
C PHE A 90 -11.31 -10.62 -2.61
N ASP A 91 -12.13 -11.00 -1.63
CA ASP A 91 -12.93 -12.23 -1.72
C ASP A 91 -14.09 -12.05 -2.70
N GLU A 92 -14.00 -12.67 -3.87
CA GLU A 92 -15.04 -12.60 -4.91
C GLU A 92 -16.42 -13.13 -4.45
N ASN A 93 -16.46 -13.92 -3.38
CA ASN A 93 -17.71 -14.52 -2.87
C ASN A 93 -18.40 -13.65 -1.82
N SER A 94 -17.79 -12.54 -1.40
CA SER A 94 -18.27 -11.71 -0.28
C SER A 94 -18.15 -10.22 -0.60
N PRO A 95 -19.07 -9.37 -0.12
CA PRO A 95 -18.89 -7.92 -0.25
C PRO A 95 -17.67 -7.44 0.55
N PRO A 96 -16.95 -6.40 0.08
CA PRO A 96 -15.79 -5.85 0.79
C PRO A 96 -16.13 -5.38 2.21
N GLN A 97 -15.31 -5.79 3.19
CA GLN A 97 -15.44 -5.45 4.60
C GLN A 97 -14.34 -4.47 5.03
N PHE A 98 -14.45 -3.22 4.58
CA PHE A 98 -13.41 -2.19 4.75
C PHE A 98 -12.95 -1.99 6.21
N ALA A 99 -13.87 -1.98 7.18
CA ALA A 99 -13.51 -1.81 8.59
C ALA A 99 -12.64 -2.98 9.12
N ALA A 100 -12.95 -4.21 8.71
CA ALA A 100 -12.19 -5.40 9.10
C ALA A 100 -10.81 -5.45 8.42
N ALA A 101 -10.75 -5.01 7.15
CA ALA A 101 -9.49 -4.85 6.43
C ALA A 101 -8.57 -3.82 7.09
N ILE A 102 -9.08 -2.62 7.39
CA ILE A 102 -8.32 -1.57 8.10
C ILE A 102 -7.77 -2.08 9.43
N SER A 103 -8.60 -2.78 10.23
CA SER A 103 -8.16 -3.36 11.50
C SER A 103 -7.03 -4.37 11.31
N SER A 104 -7.12 -5.20 10.28
CA SER A 104 -6.11 -6.21 9.97
C SER A 104 -4.79 -5.58 9.50
N TYR A 105 -4.83 -4.59 8.61
CA TYR A 105 -3.63 -3.87 8.17
C TYR A 105 -2.96 -3.10 9.31
N LYS A 106 -3.74 -2.41 10.16
CA LYS A 106 -3.20 -1.74 11.36
C LYS A 106 -2.54 -2.72 12.32
N ARG A 107 -3.06 -3.94 12.40
CA ARG A 107 -2.46 -5.00 13.21
C ARG A 107 -1.17 -5.53 12.61
N ALA A 108 -1.09 -5.65 11.28
CA ALA A 108 0.16 -5.96 10.60
C ALA A 108 1.24 -4.91 10.92
N LEU A 109 0.91 -3.62 10.80
CA LEU A 109 1.80 -2.51 11.14
C LEU A 109 2.20 -2.48 12.62
N PHE A 110 1.29 -2.83 13.52
CA PHE A 110 1.61 -2.93 14.94
C PHE A 110 2.65 -4.04 15.23
N LEU A 111 2.58 -5.16 14.52
CA LEU A 111 3.48 -6.30 14.69
C LEU A 111 4.82 -6.09 14.00
N ASN A 112 4.81 -5.43 12.84
CA ASN A 112 5.98 -5.04 12.08
C ASN A 112 5.82 -3.61 11.56
N PRO A 113 6.31 -2.59 12.29
CA PRO A 113 6.19 -1.19 11.89
C PRO A 113 6.92 -0.85 10.58
N ASP A 114 7.95 -1.62 10.23
CA ASP A 114 8.73 -1.41 9.00
C ASP A 114 8.09 -2.15 7.80
N TYR A 115 6.93 -2.78 7.98
CA TYR A 115 6.22 -3.44 6.90
C TYR A 115 5.40 -2.43 6.08
N VAL A 116 5.95 -2.04 4.95
CA VAL A 116 5.44 -0.93 4.13
C VAL A 116 4.14 -1.26 3.39
N GLU A 117 3.99 -2.49 2.89
CA GLU A 117 2.84 -2.90 2.05
C GLU A 117 1.47 -2.60 2.71
N PRO A 118 1.24 -2.88 4.01
CA PRO A 118 0.02 -2.46 4.71
C PRO A 118 -0.33 -0.96 4.61
N HIS A 119 0.65 -0.05 4.55
CA HIS A 119 0.37 1.38 4.31
C HIS A 119 -0.24 1.59 2.92
N TYR A 120 0.33 1.00 1.87
CA TYR A 120 -0.25 1.03 0.53
C TYR A 120 -1.68 0.45 0.51
N LYS A 121 -1.90 -0.69 1.17
CA LYS A 121 -3.21 -1.34 1.26
C LYS A 121 -4.25 -0.50 2.03
N LEU A 122 -3.85 0.17 3.11
CA LEU A 122 -4.69 1.15 3.80
C LEU A 122 -5.04 2.32 2.89
N GLY A 123 -4.08 2.79 2.09
CA GLY A 123 -4.29 3.82 1.07
C GLY A 123 -5.41 3.46 0.11
N LEU A 124 -5.37 2.25 -0.47
CA LEU A 124 -6.41 1.74 -1.37
C LEU A 124 -7.79 1.72 -0.70
N VAL A 125 -7.87 1.17 0.52
CA VAL A 125 -9.14 1.11 1.26
C VAL A 125 -9.68 2.50 1.58
N TYR A 126 -8.82 3.45 1.94
CA TYR A 126 -9.25 4.81 2.19
C TYR A 126 -9.71 5.55 0.93
N GLU A 127 -9.17 5.24 -0.26
CA GLU A 127 -9.71 5.75 -1.52
C GLU A 127 -11.11 5.22 -1.82
N GLU A 128 -11.35 3.92 -1.63
CA GLU A 128 -12.68 3.31 -1.79
C GLU A 128 -13.72 3.95 -0.84
N LEU A 129 -13.29 4.33 0.36
CA LEU A 129 -14.11 5.04 1.34
C LEU A 129 -14.20 6.56 1.09
N GLN A 130 -13.57 7.07 0.02
CA GLN A 130 -13.46 8.50 -0.30
C GLN A 130 -12.78 9.34 0.79
N GLU A 131 -12.02 8.71 1.69
CA GLU A 131 -11.24 9.34 2.75
C GLU A 131 -9.87 9.82 2.23
N ASN A 132 -9.89 10.66 1.19
CA ASN A 132 -8.71 11.08 0.41
C ASN A 132 -7.54 11.59 1.27
N LYS A 133 -7.82 12.29 2.38
CA LYS A 133 -6.75 12.77 3.27
C LYS A 133 -5.98 11.63 3.95
N LYS A 134 -6.68 10.56 4.35
CA LYS A 134 -6.04 9.38 4.95
C LYS A 134 -5.30 8.59 3.88
N ALA A 135 -5.93 8.34 2.73
CA ALA A 135 -5.27 7.69 1.61
C ALA A 135 -3.94 8.37 1.22
N LEU A 136 -3.96 9.70 1.08
CA LEU A 136 -2.77 10.48 0.77
C LEU A 136 -1.67 10.33 1.84
N SER A 137 -2.05 10.26 3.11
CA SER A 137 -1.10 10.06 4.21
C SER A 137 -0.44 8.69 4.12
N GLU A 138 -1.22 7.64 3.92
CA GLU A 138 -0.72 6.27 3.86
C GLU A 138 0.16 6.03 2.63
N TYR A 139 -0.23 6.55 1.45
CA TYR A 139 0.62 6.46 0.27
C TYR A 139 1.92 7.24 0.39
N LYS A 140 1.93 8.38 1.09
CA LYS A 140 3.17 9.11 1.36
C LYS A 140 4.15 8.29 2.19
N ILE A 141 3.66 7.55 3.18
CA ILE A 141 4.49 6.65 3.99
C ILE A 141 5.02 5.53 3.09
N ALA A 142 4.16 4.90 2.29
CA ALA A 142 4.60 3.84 1.37
C ALA A 142 5.67 4.30 0.36
N VAL A 143 5.54 5.52 -0.17
CA VAL A 143 6.52 6.15 -1.07
C VAL A 143 7.82 6.53 -0.35
N GLN A 144 7.78 6.86 0.94
CA GLN A 144 8.99 7.18 1.72
C GLN A 144 9.93 5.98 1.82
N ASP A 145 9.37 4.77 1.88
CA ASP A 145 10.10 3.51 1.90
C ASP A 145 10.22 2.85 0.51
N ASP A 146 10.09 3.65 -0.56
CA ASP A 146 10.26 3.24 -1.95
C ASP A 146 9.35 2.09 -2.43
N PHE A 147 8.15 1.94 -1.85
CA PHE A 147 7.18 0.95 -2.34
C PHE A 147 6.63 1.34 -3.71
N GLU A 148 7.05 0.61 -4.74
CA GLU A 148 6.95 0.99 -6.16
C GLU A 148 5.50 1.27 -6.58
N VAL A 149 4.55 0.42 -6.17
CA VAL A 149 3.15 0.54 -6.57
C VAL A 149 2.48 1.80 -5.99
N ALA A 150 2.98 2.33 -4.87
CA ALA A 150 2.42 3.52 -4.23
C ALA A 150 2.70 4.82 -4.99
N TYR A 151 3.78 4.88 -5.79
CA TYR A 151 4.11 6.06 -6.61
C TYR A 151 3.02 6.39 -7.60
N ASN A 152 2.44 5.37 -8.22
CA ASN A 152 1.33 5.52 -9.16
C ASN A 152 0.10 6.16 -8.50
N ASN A 153 -0.32 5.63 -7.36
CA ASN A 153 -1.54 6.10 -6.69
C ASN A 153 -1.34 7.49 -6.09
N LEU A 154 -0.20 7.76 -5.45
CA LEU A 154 0.11 9.09 -4.93
C LEU A 154 0.24 10.12 -6.08
N GLY A 155 0.87 9.73 -7.20
CA GLY A 155 0.97 10.55 -8.39
C GLY A 155 -0.40 10.89 -8.97
N ARG A 156 -1.30 9.90 -9.09
CA ARG A 156 -2.71 10.09 -9.47
C ARG A 156 -3.43 11.07 -8.55
N MET A 157 -3.30 10.90 -7.23
CA MET A 157 -3.92 11.83 -6.26
C MET A 157 -3.41 13.26 -6.44
N TYR A 158 -2.13 13.46 -6.72
CA TYR A 158 -1.59 14.79 -7.03
C TYR A 158 -2.13 15.35 -8.35
N ILE A 159 -2.38 14.54 -9.37
CA ILE A 159 -3.04 15.01 -10.60
C ILE A 159 -4.47 15.47 -10.31
N LEU A 160 -5.22 14.70 -9.54
CA LEU A 160 -6.60 15.03 -9.14
C LEU A 160 -6.64 16.32 -8.30
N ASP A 161 -5.65 16.52 -7.42
CA ASP A 161 -5.46 17.74 -6.61
C ASP A 161 -4.81 18.90 -7.40
N LYS A 162 -4.78 18.81 -8.75
CA LYS A 162 -4.21 19.81 -9.67
C LYS A 162 -2.72 20.13 -9.44
N LYS A 163 -1.99 19.30 -8.69
CA LYS A 163 -0.55 19.40 -8.39
C LYS A 163 0.29 18.72 -9.46
N TYR A 164 0.14 19.15 -10.71
CA TYR A 164 0.70 18.43 -11.86
C TYR A 164 2.23 18.30 -11.84
N TYR A 165 2.96 19.34 -11.41
CA TYR A 165 4.42 19.30 -11.36
C TYR A 165 4.92 18.29 -10.31
N GLN A 166 4.32 18.30 -9.12
CA GLN A 166 4.63 17.34 -8.05
C GLN A 166 4.30 15.92 -8.49
N ALA A 167 3.15 15.70 -9.14
CA ALA A 167 2.80 14.42 -9.73
C ALA A 167 3.87 13.95 -10.73
N SER A 168 4.26 14.79 -11.68
CA SER A 168 5.23 14.39 -12.70
C SER A 168 6.62 14.09 -12.14
N SER A 169 7.06 14.83 -11.11
CA SER A 169 8.34 14.57 -10.44
C SER A 169 8.30 13.26 -9.67
N LEU A 170 7.19 12.98 -8.99
CA LEU A 170 7.01 11.76 -8.23
C LEU A 170 6.95 10.52 -9.15
N LEU A 171 6.16 10.60 -10.22
CA LEU A 171 6.01 9.50 -11.18
C LEU A 171 7.32 9.17 -11.92
N LEU A 172 8.14 10.18 -12.20
CA LEU A 172 9.49 9.96 -12.74
C LEU A 172 10.39 9.20 -11.75
N ARG A 173 10.36 9.56 -10.47
CA ARG A 173 11.10 8.82 -9.44
C ARG A 173 10.62 7.37 -9.33
N GLY A 174 9.32 7.13 -9.47
CA GLY A 174 8.77 5.76 -9.57
C GLY A 174 9.44 4.98 -10.70
N LEU A 175 9.40 5.50 -11.93
CA LEU A 175 10.00 4.86 -13.10
C LEU A 175 11.51 4.57 -13.02
N ASP A 176 12.23 5.26 -12.13
CA ASP A 176 13.66 5.02 -11.85
C ASP A 176 13.87 3.78 -10.95
N LEU A 177 12.83 3.34 -10.22
CA LEU A 177 12.81 2.07 -9.51
C LEU A 177 12.60 0.95 -10.54
N ASN A 178 13.36 -0.13 -10.43
CA ASN A 178 13.27 -1.25 -11.38
C ASN A 178 11.90 -1.94 -11.29
N GLU A 179 10.99 -1.60 -12.19
CA GLU A 179 9.58 -1.98 -12.15
C GLU A 179 9.21 -3.05 -13.18
N ASN A 180 8.21 -3.85 -12.85
CA ASN A 180 7.56 -4.70 -13.83
C ASN A 180 6.71 -3.87 -14.82
N ASP A 181 6.39 -4.47 -15.98
CA ASP A 181 5.67 -3.78 -17.06
C ASP A 181 4.29 -3.26 -16.64
N GLU A 182 3.63 -3.93 -15.68
CA GLU A 182 2.32 -3.50 -15.17
C GLU A 182 2.41 -2.19 -14.39
N VAL A 183 3.32 -2.10 -13.42
CA VAL A 183 3.55 -0.87 -12.63
C VAL A 183 4.02 0.25 -13.56
N ARG A 184 4.96 -0.06 -14.46
CA ARG A 184 5.50 0.87 -15.45
C ARG A 184 4.41 1.45 -16.36
N TYR A 185 3.45 0.64 -16.80
CA TYR A 185 2.29 1.10 -17.57
C TYR A 185 1.53 2.21 -16.84
N TYR A 186 1.17 1.99 -15.58
CA TYR A 186 0.35 2.93 -14.83
C TYR A 186 1.09 4.24 -14.55
N LEU A 187 2.38 4.17 -14.26
CA LEU A 187 3.23 5.34 -14.06
C LEU A 187 3.38 6.16 -15.34
N LEU A 188 3.67 5.52 -16.48
CA LEU A 188 3.74 6.20 -17.78
C LEU A 188 2.41 6.83 -18.17
N LYS A 189 1.29 6.11 -17.96
CA LYS A 189 -0.06 6.62 -18.21
C LYS A 189 -0.34 7.88 -17.38
N ASN A 190 -0.07 7.84 -16.08
CA ASN A 190 -0.27 8.99 -15.21
C ASN A 190 0.72 10.12 -15.47
N LEU A 191 1.95 9.81 -15.89
CA LEU A 191 2.93 10.83 -16.27
C LEU A 191 2.47 11.54 -17.55
N GLY A 192 1.94 10.80 -18.51
CA GLY A 192 1.26 11.33 -19.69
C GLY A 192 0.09 12.26 -19.32
N TRP A 193 -0.75 11.85 -18.38
CA TRP A 193 -1.85 12.69 -17.87
C TRP A 193 -1.35 13.97 -17.19
N ALA A 194 -0.32 13.88 -16.35
CA ALA A 194 0.29 15.04 -15.72
C ALA A 194 0.89 16.00 -16.76
N ARG A 195 1.56 15.48 -17.80
CA ARG A 195 2.13 16.28 -18.90
C ARG A 195 1.05 16.94 -19.77
N LEU A 196 -0.06 16.25 -20.04
CA LEU A 196 -1.25 16.83 -20.68
C LEU A 196 -1.74 18.06 -19.89
N LYS A 197 -1.88 17.95 -18.57
CA LYS A 197 -2.33 19.06 -17.72
C LYS A 197 -1.31 20.20 -17.58
N GLN A 198 -0.06 19.96 -17.94
CA GLN A 198 1.00 20.98 -18.05
C GLN A 198 1.10 21.58 -19.46
N ASN A 199 0.24 21.20 -20.40
CA ASN A 199 0.31 21.53 -21.84
C ASN A 199 1.63 21.09 -22.50
N ARG A 200 2.31 20.07 -21.95
CA ARG A 200 3.54 19.48 -22.50
C ARG A 200 3.19 18.32 -23.44
N TYR A 201 2.52 18.64 -24.55
CA TYR A 201 1.87 17.65 -25.41
C TYR A 201 2.84 16.63 -26.03
N ALA A 202 4.01 17.05 -26.51
CA ALA A 202 5.00 16.14 -27.10
C ALA A 202 5.44 15.05 -26.11
N GLU A 203 5.67 15.41 -24.85
CA GLU A 203 6.01 14.45 -23.80
C GLU A 203 4.81 13.60 -23.38
N ALA A 204 3.63 14.20 -23.29
CA ALA A 204 2.41 13.47 -22.98
C ALA A 204 2.17 12.34 -24.01
N LYS A 205 2.27 12.65 -25.31
CA LYS A 205 2.16 11.66 -26.39
C LYS A 205 3.17 10.53 -26.21
N ARG A 206 4.45 10.86 -26.03
CA ARG A 206 5.51 9.86 -25.87
C ARG A 206 5.21 8.91 -24.71
N TYR A 207 4.94 9.41 -23.51
CA TYR A 207 4.67 8.55 -22.36
C TYR A 207 3.41 7.70 -22.53
N LEU A 208 2.37 8.22 -23.18
CA LEU A 208 1.15 7.46 -23.45
C LEU A 208 1.36 6.38 -24.51
N GLN A 209 2.16 6.66 -25.54
CA GLN A 209 2.57 5.67 -26.55
C GLN A 209 3.45 4.57 -25.94
N ASP A 210 4.37 4.93 -25.05
CA ASP A 210 5.18 3.98 -24.29
C ASP A 210 4.27 3.09 -23.41
N ALA A 211 3.28 3.67 -22.73
CA ALA A 211 2.29 2.90 -21.96
C ALA A 211 1.50 1.93 -22.86
N ILE A 212 0.97 2.39 -24.00
CA ILE A 212 0.26 1.53 -24.97
C ILE A 212 1.15 0.38 -25.49
N THR A 213 2.46 0.62 -25.61
CA THR A 213 3.41 -0.40 -26.05
C THR A 213 3.56 -1.52 -25.02
N LEU A 214 3.52 -1.19 -23.73
CA LEU A 214 3.55 -2.16 -22.64
C LEU A 214 2.26 -2.97 -22.55
N ASP A 215 1.11 -2.30 -22.69
CA ASP A 215 -0.20 -2.95 -22.63
C ASP A 215 -1.19 -2.28 -23.58
N LYS A 216 -1.50 -2.99 -24.67
CA LYS A 216 -2.35 -2.51 -25.77
C LYS A 216 -3.84 -2.62 -25.47
N GLU A 217 -4.22 -3.36 -24.42
CA GLU A 217 -5.61 -3.70 -24.11
C GLU A 217 -6.17 -2.90 -22.93
N LYS A 218 -5.47 -1.82 -22.52
CA LYS A 218 -5.92 -0.91 -21.49
C LYS A 218 -6.37 0.43 -22.07
N ALA A 219 -7.65 0.76 -21.89
CA ALA A 219 -8.25 2.00 -22.38
C ALA A 219 -7.60 3.33 -21.91
N PRO A 220 -7.19 3.51 -20.64
CA PRO A 220 -6.78 4.82 -20.12
C PRO A 220 -5.74 5.57 -20.96
N ALA A 221 -4.73 4.88 -21.50
CA ALA A 221 -3.69 5.52 -22.28
C ALA A 221 -4.22 6.06 -23.62
N TYR A 222 -5.11 5.32 -24.30
CA TYR A 222 -5.78 5.78 -25.52
C TYR A 222 -6.70 6.98 -25.27
N CYS A 223 -7.47 6.95 -24.17
CA CYS A 223 -8.36 8.06 -23.82
C CYS A 223 -7.58 9.37 -23.58
N LEU A 224 -6.45 9.27 -22.89
CA LEU A 224 -5.58 10.41 -22.64
C LEU A 224 -4.86 10.86 -23.92
N LEU A 225 -4.45 9.92 -24.78
CA LEU A 225 -3.77 10.24 -26.03
C LEU A 225 -4.70 10.99 -26.99
N ALA A 226 -5.97 10.60 -27.08
CA ALA A 226 -6.98 11.33 -27.82
C ALA A 226 -7.16 12.77 -27.31
N GLN A 227 -7.23 12.96 -25.98
CA GLN A 227 -7.29 14.30 -25.38
C GLN A 227 -6.05 15.14 -25.70
N VAL A 228 -4.85 14.54 -25.67
CA VAL A 228 -3.61 15.24 -26.03
C VAL A 228 -3.64 15.71 -27.48
N LEU A 229 -4.04 14.84 -28.41
CA LEU A 229 -4.10 15.17 -29.84
C LEU A 229 -5.11 16.29 -30.13
N GLU A 230 -6.26 16.28 -29.46
CA GLU A 230 -7.24 17.35 -29.57
C GLU A 230 -6.75 18.69 -29.01
N GLU A 231 -6.11 18.68 -27.84
CA GLU A 231 -5.63 19.90 -27.16
C GLU A 231 -4.36 20.48 -27.81
N GLU A 232 -3.56 19.66 -28.48
CA GLU A 232 -2.43 20.10 -29.31
C GLU A 232 -2.90 20.70 -30.65
N GLY A 233 -4.11 20.37 -31.10
CA GLY A 233 -4.64 20.78 -32.40
C GLY A 233 -4.12 19.91 -33.55
N ASP A 234 -3.90 18.61 -33.32
CA ASP A 234 -3.53 17.68 -34.39
C ASP A 234 -4.68 17.58 -35.41
N ASN A 235 -4.37 17.87 -36.68
CA ASN A 235 -5.37 17.89 -37.76
C ASN A 235 -5.73 16.50 -38.27
N ASN A 236 -5.08 15.43 -37.77
CA ASN A 236 -5.37 14.07 -38.19
C ASN A 236 -6.56 13.47 -37.40
N THR A 237 -7.76 13.89 -37.79
CA THR A 237 -9.04 13.42 -37.22
C THR A 237 -9.14 11.89 -37.17
N ALA A 238 -8.58 11.17 -38.14
CA ALA A 238 -8.61 9.71 -38.15
C ALA A 238 -7.83 9.10 -36.97
N ILE A 239 -6.66 9.66 -36.62
CA ILE A 239 -5.88 9.19 -35.47
C ILE A 239 -6.63 9.50 -34.16
N ILE A 240 -7.22 10.68 -34.04
CA ILE A 240 -8.00 11.07 -32.84
C ILE A 240 -9.19 10.12 -32.65
N ILE A 241 -9.98 9.89 -33.71
CA ILE A 241 -11.12 8.99 -33.68
C ILE A 241 -10.69 7.56 -33.33
N ASN A 242 -9.60 7.05 -33.92
CA ASN A 242 -9.10 5.71 -33.60
C ASN A 242 -8.74 5.57 -32.12
N ASN A 243 -8.10 6.57 -31.52
CA ASN A 243 -7.80 6.55 -30.08
C ASN A 243 -9.07 6.58 -29.23
N TRP A 244 -10.11 7.35 -29.60
CA TRP A 244 -11.39 7.31 -28.91
C TRP A 244 -12.12 5.97 -29.04
N VAL A 245 -12.04 5.34 -30.23
CA VAL A 245 -12.57 3.99 -30.45
C VAL A 245 -11.85 2.98 -29.55
N SER A 246 -10.51 3.02 -29.49
CA SER A 246 -9.73 2.14 -28.60
C SER A 246 -10.02 2.41 -27.12
N CYS A 247 -10.19 3.68 -26.72
CA CYS A 247 -10.59 4.07 -25.37
C CYS A 247 -11.92 3.40 -24.95
N LEU A 248 -12.91 3.33 -25.83
CA LEU A 248 -14.16 2.62 -25.56
C LEU A 248 -14.03 1.11 -25.67
N GLY A 249 -13.30 0.61 -26.69
CA GLY A 249 -13.15 -0.81 -26.97
C GLY A 249 -12.47 -1.58 -25.84
N TYR A 250 -11.49 -0.95 -25.19
CA TYR A 250 -10.76 -1.51 -24.05
C TYR A 250 -11.30 -1.06 -22.70
N SER A 251 -12.53 -0.56 -22.65
CA SER A 251 -13.08 -0.01 -21.41
C SER A 251 -13.43 -1.09 -20.38
N SER A 252 -13.16 -0.81 -19.10
CA SER A 252 -13.46 -1.70 -17.98
C SER A 252 -14.07 -0.89 -16.85
N SER A 253 -15.04 -1.48 -16.15
CA SER A 253 -15.78 -0.85 -15.06
C SER A 253 -14.97 -0.65 -13.76
N TYR A 254 -13.71 -1.11 -13.73
CA TYR A 254 -12.90 -1.13 -12.50
C TYR A 254 -12.03 0.12 -12.28
N ASN A 255 -12.05 1.11 -13.17
CA ASN A 255 -11.18 2.29 -13.06
C ASN A 255 -11.98 3.57 -12.86
N ILE A 256 -11.94 4.13 -11.64
CA ILE A 256 -12.74 5.29 -11.22
C ILE A 256 -12.46 6.55 -12.06
N ASP A 257 -11.25 6.74 -12.58
CA ASP A 257 -10.96 7.90 -13.45
C ASP A 257 -11.56 7.74 -14.85
N GLN A 258 -11.85 6.50 -15.24
CA GLN A 258 -12.14 6.14 -16.60
C GLN A 258 -13.56 6.51 -17.03
N ASP A 259 -14.52 6.57 -16.09
CA ASP A 259 -15.91 6.91 -16.38
C ASP A 259 -16.03 8.23 -17.14
N LYS A 260 -15.34 9.28 -16.65
CA LYS A 260 -15.32 10.59 -17.31
C LYS A 260 -14.72 10.52 -18.72
N TRP A 261 -13.69 9.72 -18.91
CA TRP A 261 -13.04 9.58 -20.22
C TRP A 261 -13.88 8.77 -21.20
N ILE A 262 -14.60 7.75 -20.72
CA ILE A 262 -15.56 6.98 -21.51
C ILE A 262 -16.70 7.88 -21.99
N ASP A 263 -17.25 8.70 -21.10
CA ASP A 263 -18.32 9.64 -21.47
C ASP A 263 -17.85 10.63 -22.53
N GLN A 264 -16.63 11.16 -22.39
CA GLN A 264 -16.00 12.00 -23.40
C GLN A 264 -15.84 11.26 -24.73
N ALA A 265 -15.35 10.02 -24.71
CA ALA A 265 -15.16 9.23 -25.90
C ALA A 265 -16.48 9.00 -26.65
N ARG A 266 -17.56 8.65 -25.93
CA ARG A 266 -18.91 8.52 -26.52
C ARG A 266 -19.36 9.81 -27.20
N GLN A 267 -19.28 10.92 -26.48
CA GLN A 267 -19.68 12.23 -27.01
C GLN A 267 -18.88 12.63 -28.27
N ARG A 268 -17.57 12.39 -28.25
CA ARG A 268 -16.67 12.70 -29.37
C ARG A 268 -16.99 11.87 -30.62
N LEU A 269 -17.28 10.59 -30.45
CA LEU A 269 -17.61 9.67 -31.55
C LEU A 269 -19.02 9.93 -32.12
N GLU A 270 -20.00 10.25 -31.28
CA GLU A 270 -21.36 10.60 -31.74
C GLU A 270 -21.38 11.91 -32.56
N THR A 271 -20.52 12.86 -32.21
CA THR A 271 -20.49 14.19 -32.84
C THR A 271 -19.46 14.33 -33.95
N GLY A 272 -18.64 13.31 -34.22
CA GLY A 272 -17.56 13.38 -35.21
C GLY A 272 -16.56 14.51 -34.91
N LEU A 273 -16.25 14.75 -33.64
CA LEU A 273 -15.40 15.85 -33.14
C LEU A 273 -15.93 17.28 -33.36
N THR A 274 -17.15 17.47 -33.87
CA THR A 274 -17.67 18.79 -34.29
C THR A 274 -18.09 19.73 -33.14
N LYS A 275 -18.38 19.20 -31.93
CA LYS A 275 -18.72 20.03 -30.77
C LYS A 275 -17.49 20.31 -29.90
N GLN A 276 -17.28 21.58 -29.53
CA GLN A 276 -16.34 21.90 -28.44
C GLN A 276 -16.86 21.29 -27.13
N LEU A 277 -15.99 20.60 -26.38
CA LEU A 277 -16.32 20.12 -25.03
C LEU A 277 -16.67 21.33 -24.15
N PRO A 278 -17.69 21.25 -23.29
CA PRO A 278 -18.03 22.35 -22.40
C PRO A 278 -16.79 22.76 -21.59
N ASN A 279 -16.49 24.06 -21.63
CA ASN A 279 -15.28 24.66 -21.11
C ASN A 279 -14.92 24.19 -19.69
N LYS A 280 -13.61 23.98 -19.49
CA LYS A 280 -12.93 23.65 -18.23
C LYS A 280 -13.41 24.58 -17.08
N GLN A 281 -13.99 23.99 -16.02
CA GLN A 281 -14.01 24.56 -14.67
C GLN A 281 -12.98 23.80 -13.80
#